data_AF-A0A537JSU8-F1
#
_entry.id   AF-A0A537JSU8-F1
#
_cell.length_a   1.000
_cell.length_b   1.000
_cell.length_c   1.000
_cell.angle_alpha   90.00
_cell.angle_beta   90.00
_cell.angle_gamma   90.00
#
_symmetry.space_group_name_H-M   'P 1'
#
loop_
_entity.id
_entity.type
_entity.pdbx_description
1 polymer ?
#
loop_
_entity_poly.entity_id
_entity_poly.type
_entity_poly.pdbx_seq_one_letter_code
_entity_poly.pdbx_strand_id
1 'polypeptide(L)' 'LYMADDLPDVALMQRVGLPCCPADAVPEILEISKYISPVGGGLGCARDVIEKVLRVQDKWIFHEDVVSK' A
#
# COMPACT_ATOMS: atom_id res chain seq x y z
N LEU A 1 0.40 8.26 3.39
CA LEU A 1 0.72 6.85 3.08
C LEU A 1 1.54 6.85 1.80
N TYR A 2 2.61 6.06 1.74
CA TYR A 2 3.46 5.92 0.55
C TYR A 2 3.94 4.48 0.44
N MET A 3 3.82 3.89 -0.75
CA MET A 3 4.24 2.52 -1.03
C MET A 3 5.42 2.52 -2.00
N ALA A 4 6.50 1.82 -1.68
CA ALA A 4 7.68 1.72 -2.53
C ALA A 4 8.34 0.34 -2.43
N ASP A 5 9.25 0.06 -3.35
CA ASP A 5 9.91 -1.24 -3.51
C ASP A 5 11.45 -1.16 -3.62
N ASP A 6 12.04 0.02 -3.86
CA ASP A 6 13.50 0.17 -4.07
C ASP A 6 14.15 1.37 -3.33
N LEU A 7 15.48 1.38 -3.24
CA LEU A 7 16.32 2.35 -2.52
C LEU A 7 16.03 3.84 -2.82
N PRO A 8 15.74 4.28 -4.07
CA PRO A 8 15.49 5.69 -4.36
C PRO A 8 14.35 6.30 -3.52
N ASP A 9 13.44 5.47 -3.02
CA ASP A 9 12.27 5.89 -2.26
C ASP A 9 12.52 6.07 -0.75
N VAL A 10 13.67 5.62 -0.22
CA VAL A 10 13.98 5.62 1.22
C VAL A 10 13.78 7.01 1.84
N ALA A 11 14.28 8.05 1.19
CA ALA A 11 14.19 9.42 1.70
C ALA A 11 12.74 9.90 1.85
N LEU A 12 11.83 9.41 1.00
CA LEU A 12 10.42 9.73 1.05
C LEU A 12 9.70 8.85 2.08
N MET A 13 10.02 7.55 2.13
CA MET A 13 9.48 6.62 3.13
C MET A 13 9.76 7.07 4.57
N GLN A 14 10.95 7.62 4.84
CA GLN A 14 11.31 8.16 6.16
C GLN A 14 10.50 9.40 6.57
N ARG A 15 9.86 10.10 5.63
CA ARG A 15 9.10 11.34 5.88
C ARG A 15 7.60 11.14 6.00
N VAL A 16 7.07 10.00 5.54
CA VAL A 16 5.63 9.76 5.54
C VAL A 16 5.15 9.12 6.83
N GLY A 17 3.90 9.38 7.20
CA GLY A 17 3.31 8.80 8.42
C GLY A 17 3.20 7.27 8.37
N LEU A 18 2.96 6.71 7.17
CA LEU A 18 2.81 5.28 6.94
C LEU A 18 3.56 4.88 5.66
N PRO A 19 4.87 4.54 5.77
CA PRO A 19 5.61 3.87 4.71
C PRO A 19 5.17 2.40 4.63
N CYS A 20 4.94 1.91 3.42
CA CYS A 20 4.63 0.51 3.16
C CYS A 20 5.35 0.00 1.92
N CYS A 21 5.36 -1.32 1.72
CA CYS A 21 6.00 -1.94 0.57
C CYS A 21 5.34 -3.26 0.15
N PRO A 22 5.59 -3.73 -1.08
CA PRO A 22 5.27 -5.10 -1.50
C PRO A 22 6.09 -6.17 -0.75
N ALA A 23 5.67 -7.44 -0.84
CA ALA A 23 6.38 -8.57 -0.21
C ALA A 23 7.77 -8.86 -0.83
N ASP A 24 7.97 -8.44 -2.07
CA ASP A 24 9.15 -8.67 -2.91
C ASP A 24 10.02 -7.41 -3.06
N ALA A 25 9.80 -6.40 -2.21
CA ALA A 25 10.66 -5.22 -2.13
C ALA A 25 12.09 -5.57 -1.65
N VAL A 26 13.05 -4.70 -1.95
CA VAL A 26 14.44 -4.88 -1.48
C VAL A 26 14.53 -4.85 0.06
N PRO A 27 15.50 -5.54 0.67
CA PRO A 27 15.58 -5.68 2.13
C PRO A 27 15.54 -4.35 2.89
N GLU A 28 16.22 -3.32 2.39
CA GLU A 28 16.27 -1.98 2.98
C GLU A 28 14.87 -1.35 3.07
N ILE A 29 14.01 -1.65 2.09
CA ILE A 29 12.63 -1.16 2.03
C ILE A 29 11.72 -1.96 2.95
N LEU A 30 11.93 -3.27 3.07
CA LEU A 30 11.24 -4.12 4.05
C LEU A 30 11.51 -3.63 5.48
N GLU A 31 12.77 -3.29 5.79
CA GLU A 31 13.20 -2.86 7.12
C GLU A 31 12.58 -1.53 7.57
N ILE A 32 12.41 -0.56 6.66
CA ILE A 32 11.84 0.76 7.00
C ILE A 32 10.32 0.82 6.87
N SER A 33 9.69 -0.21 6.32
CA SER A 33 8.25 -0.26 6.12
C SER A 33 7.49 -0.54 7.41
N LYS A 34 6.47 0.28 7.69
CA LYS A 34 5.54 0.03 8.80
C LYS A 34 4.48 -1.01 8.45
N TYR A 35 4.24 -1.23 7.17
CA TYR A 35 3.34 -2.25 6.67
C TYR A 35 3.93 -2.91 5.43
N ILE A 36 4.00 -4.24 5.45
CA ILE A 36 4.43 -5.04 4.30
C ILE A 36 3.19 -5.75 3.77
N SER A 37 2.84 -5.48 2.51
CA SER A 37 1.77 -6.18 1.82
C SER A 37 2.18 -7.65 1.63
N PRO A 38 1.30 -8.63 1.89
CA PRO A 38 1.59 -10.04 1.60
C PRO A 38 1.61 -10.33 0.09
N VAL A 39 1.22 -9.37 -0.74
CA VAL A 39 1.18 -9.44 -2.20
C VAL A 39 2.40 -8.72 -2.77
N GLY A 40 3.02 -9.33 -3.80
CA GLY A 40 4.14 -8.76 -4.53
C GLY A 40 3.78 -7.57 -5.43
N GLY A 41 4.81 -6.88 -5.92
CA GLY A 41 4.72 -5.72 -6.80
C GLY A 41 3.95 -6.03 -8.07
N GLY A 42 3.00 -5.16 -8.45
CA GLY A 42 2.17 -5.36 -9.64
C GLY A 42 1.10 -6.48 -9.53
N LEU A 43 1.11 -7.27 -8.46
CA LEU A 43 0.17 -8.40 -8.25
C LEU A 43 -1.05 -8.03 -7.40
N GLY A 44 -1.24 -6.75 -7.10
CA GLY A 44 -2.34 -6.26 -6.27
C GLY A 44 -1.92 -5.72 -4.90
N CYS A 45 -0.62 -5.52 -4.64
CA CYS A 45 -0.11 -4.91 -3.41
C CYS A 45 -0.75 -3.54 -3.11
N ALA A 46 -0.97 -2.71 -4.13
CA ALA A 46 -1.65 -1.42 -3.98
C ALA A 46 -3.13 -1.61 -3.61
N ARG A 47 -3.81 -2.59 -4.23
CA ARG A 47 -5.20 -2.93 -3.92
C ARG A 47 -5.35 -3.36 -2.46
N ASP A 48 -4.42 -4.17 -1.97
CA ASP A 48 -4.39 -4.62 -0.58
C ASP A 48 -4.35 -3.43 0.42
N VAL A 49 -3.48 -2.46 0.17
CA VAL A 49 -3.35 -1.25 1.00
C VAL A 49 -4.58 -0.35 0.87
N ILE A 50 -5.07 -0.12 -0.35
CA ILE A 50 -6.27 0.69 -0.62
C ILE A 50 -7.48 0.12 0.12
N GLU A 51 -7.68 -1.20 0.05
CA GLU A 51 -8.78 -1.87 0.74
C GLU A 51 -8.69 -1.67 2.26
N LYS A 52 -7.51 -1.85 2.86
CA LYS A 52 -7.31 -1.59 4.30
C LYS A 52 -7.62 -0.16 4.68
N VAL A 53 -7.14 0.81 3.91
CA VAL A 53 -7.42 2.24 4.15
C VAL A 53 -8.91 2.53 4.08
N LEU A 54 -9.60 2.04 3.05
CA LEU A 54 -11.03 2.26 2.88
C LEU A 54 -11.85 1.58 3.97
N ARG A 55 -11.46 0.37 4.41
CA ARG A 55 -12.11 -0.32 5.53
C ARG A 55 -11.95 0.44 6.85
N VAL A 56 -10.74 0.92 7.16
CA VAL A 56 -10.48 1.70 8.39
C VAL A 56 -11.20 3.05 8.39
N GLN A 57 -11.51 3.59 7.21
CA GLN A 57 -12.24 4.86 7.07
C GLN A 57 -13.76 4.69 6.91
N ASP A 58 -14.31 3.48 7.03
CA ASP A 58 -15.73 3.18 6.75
C ASP A 58 -16.19 3.59 5.33
N LYS A 59 -15.26 3.54 4.36
CA LYS A 59 -15.49 3.88 2.95
C LYS A 59 -15.50 2.67 2.02
N TRP A 60 -15.31 1.47 2.56
CA TRP A 60 -15.44 0.22 1.79
C TRP A 60 -16.91 -0.20 1.67
N ILE A 61 -17.70 0.60 0.97
CA ILE A 61 -19.15 0.43 0.81
C ILE A 61 -19.44 -0.01 -0.63
N PHE A 62 -20.31 -1.01 -0.77
CA PHE A 62 -20.85 -1.40 -2.07
C PHE A 62 -22.07 -0.52 -2.37
N HIS A 63 -22.03 0.22 -3.47
CA HIS A 63 -23.16 0.99 -3.95
C HIS A 63 -23.85 0.22 -5.08
N GLU A 64 -25.05 -0.29 -4.82
CA GLU A 64 -25.85 -1.03 -5.82
C GLU A 64 -26.32 -0.14 -6.97
N ASP A 65 -26.46 1.16 -6.72
CA ASP A 65 -26.98 2.13 -7.68
C ASP A 65 -25.94 2.63 -8.70
N VAL A 66 -24.67 2.22 -8.55
CA VAL A 66 -23.59 2.63 -9.44
C VAL A 66 -23.36 1.56 -10.50
N VAL A 67 -24.03 1.74 -11.64
CA VAL A 67 -23.83 0.88 -12.82
C VAL A 67 -22.54 1.32 -13.54
N SER A 68 -21.62 0.38 -13.81
CA SER A 68 -20.47 0.67 -14.68
C SER A 68 -20.98 1.07 -16.07
N LYS A 69 -20.54 2.24 -16.55
CA LYS A 69 -20.78 2.70 -17.92
C LYS A 69 -20.03 1.87 -18.95
#